data_AF-A0A7V5HJR6-F1
#
_entry.id   AF-A0A7V5HJR6-F1
#
_cell.length_a   1.000
_cell.length_b   1.000
_cell.length_c   1.000
_cell.angle_alpha   90.00
_cell.angle_beta   90.00
_cell.angle_gamma   90.00
#
_symmetry.space_group_name_H-M   'P 1'
#
loop_
_entity.id
_entity.type
_entity.pdbx_description
1 polymer ?
#
loop_
_entity_poly.entity_id
_entity_poly.type
_entity_poly.pdbx_seq_one_letter_code
_entity_poly.pdbx_strand_id
1 'polypeptide(L)'
;LRAAQAMKAGVSIFKPLLTGSTQVYKGVVVIGTVKGDLHDIGKNLVAMMIEGAGFRVVDLGTNVDAEKFIKASKNYNADVVGLSALLTTTMPAMEATIATIKEAALPVKTIVGGAPVTQAFAHQIGADGYSDDAPGAAQLVQKLIKNQ
;
A
#
# COMPACT_ATOMS: atom_id res chain seq x y z
N LEU A 1 -3.00 -1.01 -39.67
CA LEU A 1 -4.47 -0.74 -39.64
C LEU A 1 -5.28 -1.86 -38.97
N ARG A 2 -5.08 -3.15 -39.31
CA ARG A 2 -5.89 -4.24 -38.72
C ARG A 2 -5.70 -4.47 -37.22
N ALA A 3 -4.50 -4.31 -36.68
CA ALA A 3 -4.26 -4.40 -35.23
C ALA A 3 -5.00 -3.31 -34.44
N ALA A 4 -5.02 -2.08 -34.96
CA ALA A 4 -5.75 -0.97 -34.33
C ALA A 4 -7.28 -1.19 -34.34
N GLN A 5 -7.81 -1.80 -35.40
CA GLN A 5 -9.23 -2.19 -35.47
C GLN A 5 -9.56 -3.30 -34.47
N ALA A 6 -8.69 -4.30 -34.31
CA ALA A 6 -8.87 -5.35 -33.30
C ALA A 6 -8.86 -4.79 -31.86
N MET A 7 -7.94 -3.87 -31.56
CA MET A 7 -7.89 -3.19 -30.26
C MET A 7 -9.17 -2.36 -30.03
N LYS A 8 -9.62 -1.61 -31.05
CA LYS A 8 -10.83 -0.78 -30.95
C LYS A 8 -12.09 -1.62 -30.71
N ALA A 9 -12.19 -2.78 -31.37
CA ALA A 9 -13.27 -3.74 -31.17
C ALA A 9 -13.27 -4.32 -29.75
N GLY A 10 -12.10 -4.71 -29.22
CA GLY A 10 -11.98 -5.17 -27.83
C GLY A 10 -12.39 -4.10 -26.83
N VAL A 11 -11.86 -2.87 -26.99
CA VAL A 11 -12.19 -1.74 -26.11
C VAL A 11 -13.69 -1.42 -26.12
N SER A 12 -14.36 -1.47 -27.28
CA SER A 12 -15.82 -1.23 -27.34
C SER A 12 -16.65 -2.25 -26.58
N ILE A 13 -16.17 -3.49 -26.43
CA ILE A 13 -16.83 -4.55 -25.65
C ILE A 13 -16.57 -4.34 -24.15
N PHE A 14 -15.34 -4.01 -23.77
CA PHE A 14 -14.97 -3.81 -22.37
C PHE A 14 -15.54 -2.50 -21.78
N LYS A 15 -15.64 -1.42 -22.56
CA LYS A 15 -16.06 -0.10 -22.09
C LYS A 15 -17.35 -0.10 -21.23
N PRO A 16 -18.47 -0.72 -21.64
CA PRO A 16 -19.67 -0.79 -20.81
C PRO A 16 -19.51 -1.65 -19.54
N LEU A 17 -18.64 -2.67 -19.56
CA LEU A 17 -18.34 -3.51 -18.39
C LEU A 17 -17.47 -2.78 -17.36
N LEU A 18 -16.59 -1.89 -17.83
CA LEU A 18 -15.73 -1.05 -16.99
C LEU A 18 -16.51 0.11 -16.35
N THR A 19 -17.55 0.63 -17.00
CA THR A 19 -18.33 1.77 -16.49
C THR A 19 -19.48 1.38 -15.55
N GLY A 20 -19.85 0.09 -15.50
CA GLY A 20 -21.02 -0.40 -14.75
C GLY A 20 -20.70 -1.29 -13.54
N SER A 21 -19.44 -1.66 -13.30
CA SER A 21 -19.07 -2.48 -12.15
C SER A 21 -18.71 -1.58 -10.97
N THR A 22 -19.49 -1.64 -9.89
CA THR A 22 -19.01 -1.27 -8.57
C THR A 22 -17.85 -2.21 -8.28
N GLN A 23 -16.63 -1.74 -8.45
CA GLN A 23 -15.44 -2.57 -8.31
C GLN A 23 -15.37 -3.03 -6.85
N VAL A 24 -15.69 -4.31 -6.61
CA VAL A 24 -15.64 -4.90 -5.28
C VAL A 24 -14.18 -5.21 -4.98
N TYR A 25 -13.56 -4.34 -4.18
CA TYR A 25 -12.20 -4.54 -3.72
C TYR A 25 -12.20 -5.48 -2.51
N LYS A 26 -11.16 -6.30 -2.40
CA LYS A 26 -10.95 -7.21 -1.26
C LYS A 26 -10.60 -6.48 0.05
N GLY A 27 -10.28 -5.19 -0.06
CA GLY A 27 -9.90 -4.29 1.02
C GLY A 27 -9.20 -3.05 0.47
N VAL A 28 -8.90 -2.09 1.34
CA VAL A 28 -8.27 -0.81 1.04
C VAL A 28 -6.91 -0.72 1.70
N VAL A 29 -5.87 -0.42 0.92
CA VAL A 29 -4.50 -0.25 1.39
C VAL A 29 -4.06 1.19 1.16
N VAL A 30 -3.63 1.88 2.21
CA VAL A 30 -2.95 3.17 2.11
C VAL A 30 -1.45 2.92 2.08
N ILE A 31 -0.73 3.47 1.11
CA ILE A 31 0.73 3.25 0.98
C ILE A 31 1.47 4.58 0.77
N GLY A 32 2.68 4.72 1.29
CA GLY A 32 3.50 5.91 1.12
C GLY A 32 4.94 5.67 1.57
N THR A 33 5.87 6.51 1.12
CA THR A 33 7.18 6.58 1.76
C THR A 33 7.10 7.49 2.98
N VAL A 34 7.84 7.17 4.02
CA VAL A 34 7.84 7.96 5.25
C VAL A 34 8.51 9.31 5.06
N LYS A 35 8.27 10.21 6.02
CA LYS A 35 8.91 11.52 6.08
C LYS A 35 10.43 11.44 5.89
N GLY A 36 10.95 12.32 5.04
CA GLY A 36 12.36 12.40 4.67
C GLY A 36 12.79 11.43 3.56
N ASP A 37 11.92 10.51 3.13
CA ASP A 37 12.26 9.54 2.08
C ASP A 37 11.56 9.88 0.75
N LEU A 38 12.34 9.98 -0.33
CA LEU A 38 11.85 10.34 -1.66
C LEU A 38 11.86 9.16 -2.65
N HIS A 39 12.24 7.97 -2.21
CA HIS A 39 12.46 6.82 -3.10
C HIS A 39 11.18 5.99 -3.26
N ASP A 40 10.58 6.02 -4.44
CA ASP A 40 9.25 5.46 -4.68
C ASP A 40 9.23 4.21 -5.57
N ILE A 41 10.32 3.86 -6.25
CA ILE A 41 10.34 2.74 -7.21
C ILE A 41 9.83 1.44 -6.58
N GLY A 42 10.39 1.06 -5.43
CA GLY A 42 9.98 -0.16 -4.71
C GLY A 42 8.53 -0.07 -4.22
N LYS A 43 8.13 1.08 -3.67
CA LYS A 43 6.75 1.36 -3.23
C LYS A 43 5.75 1.23 -4.38
N ASN A 44 6.06 1.80 -5.55
CA ASN A 44 5.20 1.78 -6.73
C ASN A 44 5.03 0.34 -7.24
N LEU A 45 6.09 -0.46 -7.23
CA LEU A 45 6.00 -1.88 -7.56
C LEU A 45 5.09 -2.63 -6.58
N VAL A 46 5.25 -2.39 -5.28
CA VAL A 46 4.38 -2.97 -4.24
C VAL A 46 2.92 -2.56 -4.46
N ALA A 47 2.66 -1.27 -4.70
CA ALA A 47 1.32 -0.75 -4.98
C ALA A 47 0.68 -1.47 -6.18
N MET A 48 1.40 -1.58 -7.30
CA MET A 48 0.94 -2.29 -8.49
C MET A 48 0.62 -3.77 -8.21
N MET A 49 1.43 -4.46 -7.42
CA MET A 49 1.20 -5.86 -7.04
C MET A 49 -0.05 -6.01 -6.16
N ILE A 50 -0.27 -5.09 -5.23
CA ILE A 50 -1.44 -5.06 -4.36
C ILE A 50 -2.71 -4.77 -5.18
N GLU A 51 -2.67 -3.81 -6.09
CA GLU A 51 -3.78 -3.55 -7.03
C GLU A 51 -4.08 -4.78 -7.90
N GLY A 52 -3.05 -5.42 -8.45
CA GLY A 52 -3.17 -6.65 -9.24
C GLY A 52 -3.76 -7.82 -8.44
N ALA A 53 -3.58 -7.84 -7.12
CA ALA A 53 -4.20 -8.81 -6.23
C ALA A 53 -5.69 -8.52 -5.91
N GLY A 54 -6.24 -7.40 -6.40
CA GLY A 54 -7.66 -7.03 -6.28
C GLY A 54 -7.99 -6.16 -5.06
N PHE A 55 -7.00 -5.45 -4.52
CA PHE A 55 -7.20 -4.46 -3.46
C PHE A 55 -7.27 -3.04 -4.05
N ARG A 56 -7.93 -2.13 -3.34
CA ARG A 56 -7.87 -0.70 -3.66
C ARG A 56 -6.61 -0.13 -3.03
N VAL A 57 -5.77 0.54 -3.81
CA VAL A 57 -4.60 1.23 -3.27
C VAL A 57 -4.84 2.75 -3.26
N VAL A 58 -4.48 3.37 -2.14
CA VAL A 58 -4.45 4.81 -1.94
C VAL A 58 -3.00 5.20 -1.72
N ASP A 59 -2.34 5.61 -2.78
CA ASP A 59 -0.94 6.04 -2.74
C ASP A 59 -0.82 7.51 -2.31
N LEU A 60 -0.12 7.73 -1.20
CA LEU A 60 0.13 9.06 -0.64
C LEU A 60 1.37 9.73 -1.23
N GLY A 61 2.13 9.01 -2.06
CA GLY A 61 3.35 9.44 -2.71
C GLY A 61 4.56 9.29 -1.80
N THR A 62 5.43 10.29 -1.84
CA THR A 62 6.69 10.31 -1.10
C THR A 62 6.71 11.38 0.00
N ASN A 63 7.67 11.25 0.93
CA ASN A 63 7.91 12.18 2.03
C ASN A 63 6.61 12.49 2.81
N VAL A 64 5.93 11.43 3.26
CA VAL A 64 4.60 11.52 3.85
C VAL A 64 4.70 11.62 5.37
N ASP A 65 4.11 12.69 5.92
CA ASP A 65 3.95 12.85 7.38
C ASP A 65 2.96 11.83 7.96
N ALA A 66 3.19 11.42 9.21
CA ALA A 66 2.38 10.43 9.92
C ALA A 66 0.88 10.80 9.96
N GLU A 67 0.57 12.09 10.13
CA GLU A 67 -0.80 12.61 10.17
C GLU A 67 -1.53 12.40 8.84
N LYS A 68 -0.82 12.42 7.71
CA LYS A 68 -1.40 12.18 6.39
C LYS A 68 -1.80 10.71 6.23
N PHE A 69 -1.03 9.76 6.77
CA PHE A 69 -1.43 8.36 6.84
C PHE A 69 -2.70 8.17 7.68
N ILE A 70 -2.79 8.81 8.84
CA ILE A 70 -3.98 8.74 9.72
C ILE A 70 -5.21 9.30 9.01
N LYS A 71 -5.08 10.49 8.41
CA LYS A 71 -6.19 11.13 7.69
C LYS A 71 -6.66 10.28 6.52
N ALA A 72 -5.73 9.76 5.72
CA ALA A 72 -6.07 8.88 4.61
C ALA A 72 -6.74 7.58 5.10
N SER A 73 -6.22 6.98 6.16
CA SER A 73 -6.78 5.74 6.73
C SER A 73 -8.22 5.93 7.17
N LYS A 74 -8.55 7.06 7.81
CA LYS A 74 -9.92 7.42 8.18
C LYS A 74 -10.79 7.72 6.96
N ASN A 75 -10.31 8.52 6.02
CA ASN A 75 -11.09 8.96 4.86
C ASN A 75 -11.47 7.81 3.93
N TYR A 76 -10.58 6.83 3.79
CA TYR A 76 -10.76 5.72 2.86
C TYR A 76 -11.16 4.42 3.55
N ASN A 77 -11.34 4.42 4.88
CA ASN A 77 -11.55 3.23 5.70
C ASN A 77 -10.51 2.14 5.37
N ALA A 78 -9.24 2.50 5.49
CA ALA A 78 -8.15 1.60 5.15
C ALA A 78 -8.13 0.38 6.08
N ASP A 79 -7.82 -0.79 5.54
CA ASP A 79 -7.58 -2.00 6.31
C ASP A 79 -6.10 -2.16 6.64
N VAL A 80 -5.23 -1.69 5.73
CA VAL A 80 -3.76 -1.78 5.84
C VAL A 80 -3.10 -0.44 5.51
N VAL A 81 -2.07 -0.09 6.27
CA VAL A 81 -1.13 0.99 5.98
C VAL A 81 0.24 0.41 5.67
N GLY A 82 0.76 0.66 4.47
CA GLY A 82 2.10 0.28 4.03
C GLY A 82 3.08 1.45 4.09
N LEU A 83 4.20 1.26 4.81
CA LEU A 83 5.27 2.23 4.93
C LEU A 83 6.51 1.75 4.20
N SER A 84 7.13 2.65 3.41
CA SER A 84 8.36 2.37 2.66
C SER A 84 9.48 3.35 3.06
N ALA A 85 10.71 2.83 3.15
CA ALA A 85 11.94 3.62 3.37
C ALA A 85 13.12 2.94 2.66
N LEU A 86 13.96 3.72 1.98
CA LEU A 86 15.19 3.22 1.36
C LEU A 86 16.45 3.59 2.16
N LEU A 87 16.39 4.63 2.99
CA LEU A 87 17.55 5.09 3.78
C LEU A 87 17.42 4.65 5.24
N THR A 88 18.54 4.25 5.84
CA THR A 88 18.57 3.94 7.28
C THR A 88 18.25 5.17 8.14
N THR A 89 18.54 6.36 7.63
CA THR A 89 18.22 7.64 8.29
C THR A 89 16.73 7.98 8.29
N THR A 90 15.94 7.39 7.40
CA THR A 90 14.48 7.61 7.33
C THR A 90 13.68 6.52 8.06
N MET A 91 14.32 5.40 8.45
CA MET A 91 13.69 4.33 9.23
C MET A 91 13.05 4.81 10.54
N PRO A 92 13.62 5.73 11.35
CA PRO A 92 12.96 6.24 12.55
C PRO A 92 11.61 6.93 12.26
N ALA A 93 11.40 7.47 11.05
CA ALA A 93 10.12 8.04 10.67
C ALA A 93 9.03 6.96 10.49
N MET A 94 9.40 5.71 10.17
CA MET A 94 8.46 4.58 10.21
C MET A 94 7.99 4.30 11.63
N GLU A 95 8.91 4.25 12.59
CA GLU A 95 8.58 4.03 14.00
C GLU A 95 7.63 5.10 14.52
N ALA A 96 7.95 6.38 14.26
CA ALA A 96 7.09 7.49 14.62
C ALA A 96 5.69 7.34 14.00
N THR A 97 5.60 6.99 12.71
CA THR A 97 4.31 6.82 12.02
C THR A 97 3.48 5.69 12.63
N ILE A 98 4.09 4.54 12.94
CA ILE A 98 3.39 3.41 13.58
C ILE A 98 2.93 3.78 14.99
N ALA A 99 3.77 4.48 15.77
CA ALA A 99 3.39 4.96 17.08
C ALA A 99 2.16 5.89 17.00
N THR A 100 2.16 6.87 16.09
CA THR A 100 1.02 7.79 15.93
C THR A 100 -0.25 7.05 15.47
N ILE A 101 -0.14 6.04 14.59
CA ILE A 101 -1.29 5.22 14.17
C ILE A 101 -1.88 4.46 15.37
N LYS A 102 -1.03 3.89 16.24
CA LYS A 102 -1.44 3.18 17.46
C LYS A 102 -2.08 4.12 18.47
N GLU A 103 -1.48 5.29 18.70
CA GLU A 103 -2.02 6.33 19.58
C GLU A 103 -3.40 6.83 19.12
N ALA A 104 -3.59 6.94 17.80
CA ALA A 104 -4.88 7.27 17.20
C ALA A 104 -5.93 6.15 17.30
N ALA A 105 -5.57 4.99 17.87
CA ALA A 105 -6.40 3.80 18.05
C ALA A 105 -7.12 3.38 16.76
N LEU A 106 -6.44 3.53 15.61
CA LEU A 106 -6.99 3.13 14.33
C LEU A 106 -7.01 1.60 14.21
N PRO A 107 -8.13 0.97 13.78
CA PRO A 107 -8.21 -0.48 13.60
C PRO A 107 -7.57 -0.94 12.27
N VAL A 108 -6.39 -0.40 11.95
CA VAL A 108 -5.66 -0.69 10.71
C VAL A 108 -4.43 -1.56 11.01
N LYS A 109 -4.09 -2.42 10.07
CA LYS A 109 -2.84 -3.19 10.13
C LYS A 109 -1.71 -2.41 9.49
N THR A 110 -0.51 -2.51 10.04
CA THR A 110 0.68 -1.82 9.55
C THR A 110 1.66 -2.80 8.93
N ILE A 111 2.10 -2.54 7.70
CA ILE A 111 3.18 -3.30 7.06
C ILE A 111 4.33 -2.37 6.72
N VAL A 112 5.56 -2.87 6.80
CA VAL A 112 6.77 -2.10 6.49
C VAL A 112 7.66 -2.82 5.48
N GLY A 113 8.39 -2.05 4.69
CA GLY A 113 9.33 -2.58 3.70
C GLY A 113 10.32 -1.55 3.18
N GLY A 114 11.21 -2.01 2.31
CA GLY A 114 12.31 -1.23 1.74
C GLY A 114 13.68 -1.85 2.05
N ALA A 115 14.70 -1.51 1.26
CA ALA A 115 15.96 -2.26 1.27
C ALA A 115 16.68 -2.37 2.64
N PRO A 116 16.69 -1.35 3.52
CA PRO A 116 17.33 -1.47 4.83
C PRO A 116 16.41 -2.09 5.90
N VAL A 117 15.12 -2.30 5.60
CA VAL A 117 14.13 -2.79 6.55
C VAL A 117 14.26 -4.31 6.68
N THR A 118 14.19 -4.79 7.92
CA THR A 118 14.26 -6.22 8.26
C THR A 118 13.08 -6.64 9.12
N GLN A 119 12.81 -7.94 9.18
CA GLN A 119 11.81 -8.50 10.10
C GLN A 119 12.05 -8.08 11.56
N ALA A 120 13.33 -8.06 11.98
CA ALA A 120 13.71 -7.66 13.33
C ALA A 120 13.33 -6.20 13.63
N PHE A 121 13.61 -5.30 12.69
CA PHE A 121 13.21 -3.90 12.80
C PHE A 121 11.68 -3.74 12.82
N ALA A 122 10.97 -4.46 11.95
CA ALA A 122 9.50 -4.44 11.91
C ALA A 122 8.88 -4.85 13.25
N HIS A 123 9.42 -5.89 13.90
CA HIS A 123 8.99 -6.31 15.24
C HIS A 123 9.30 -5.25 16.30
N GLN A 124 10.49 -4.64 16.25
CA GLN A 124 10.92 -3.63 17.22
C GLN A 124 9.96 -2.43 17.24
N ILE A 125 9.56 -1.92 16.07
CA ILE A 125 8.62 -0.79 15.95
C ILE A 125 7.16 -1.24 16.10
N GLY A 126 6.93 -2.55 16.19
CA GLY A 126 5.63 -3.20 16.35
C GLY A 126 4.72 -3.06 15.13
N ALA A 127 5.27 -3.20 13.92
CA ALA A 127 4.47 -3.39 12.71
C ALA A 127 3.76 -4.75 12.74
N ASP A 128 2.56 -4.85 12.14
CA ASP A 128 1.83 -6.11 12.00
C ASP A 128 2.44 -7.05 10.96
N GLY A 129 3.29 -6.54 10.05
CA GLY A 129 3.97 -7.38 9.08
C GLY A 129 5.13 -6.71 8.34
N TYR A 130 5.94 -7.55 7.71
CA TYR A 130 7.09 -7.17 6.90
C TYR A 130 7.16 -8.07 5.66
N SER A 131 7.65 -7.53 4.56
CA SER A 131 8.00 -8.27 3.36
C SER A 131 9.31 -7.75 2.78
N ASP A 132 10.14 -8.66 2.28
CA ASP A 132 11.41 -8.39 1.60
C ASP A 132 11.22 -8.08 0.11
N ASP A 133 10.09 -8.49 -0.48
CA ASP A 133 9.77 -8.20 -1.88
C ASP A 133 8.29 -7.78 -2.11
N ALA A 134 7.99 -7.37 -3.35
CA ALA A 134 6.67 -6.88 -3.73
C ALA A 134 5.59 -7.97 -3.85
N PRO A 135 5.86 -9.16 -4.42
CA PRO A 135 4.90 -10.26 -4.40
C PRO A 135 4.53 -10.70 -2.98
N GLY A 136 5.52 -10.82 -2.09
CA GLY A 136 5.33 -11.15 -0.68
C GLY A 136 4.49 -10.10 0.04
N ALA A 137 4.66 -8.81 -0.28
CA ALA A 137 3.85 -7.74 0.31
C ALA A 137 2.37 -7.89 -0.05
N ALA A 138 2.04 -8.23 -1.30
CA ALA A 138 0.67 -8.47 -1.72
C ALA A 138 0.05 -9.72 -1.03
N GLN A 139 0.84 -10.78 -0.85
CA GLN A 139 0.40 -11.97 -0.10
C GLN A 139 0.17 -11.67 1.39
N LEU A 140 1.04 -10.84 1.98
CA LEU A 140 0.93 -10.41 3.37
C LEU A 140 -0.34 -9.60 3.60
N VAL A 141 -0.63 -8.61 2.74
CA VAL A 141 -1.88 -7.83 2.78
C VAL A 141 -3.09 -8.77 2.75
N GLN A 142 -3.09 -9.75 1.84
CA GLN A 142 -4.17 -10.71 1.74
C GLN A 142 -4.35 -11.55 3.00
N LYS A 143 -3.25 -11.94 3.66
CA LYS A 143 -3.29 -12.67 4.94
C LYS A 143 -3.86 -11.81 6.07
N LEU A 144 -3.42 -10.56 6.16
CA LEU A 144 -3.81 -9.66 7.24
C LEU A 144 -5.30 -9.30 7.19
N ILE A 145 -5.83 -9.06 6.00
CA ILE A 145 -7.26 -8.71 5.83
C ILE A 145 -8.16 -9.94 6.01
N LYS A 146 -7.73 -11.15 5.61
CA LYS A 146 -8.51 -12.37 5.84
C LYS A 146 -8.66 -12.76 7.32
N ASN A 147 -7.78 -12.26 8.18
CA ASN A 147 -7.75 -12.55 9.61
C ASN A 147 -8.46 -11.47 10.44
N GLN A 148 -9.24 -10.58 9.80
CA GLN A 148 -10.11 -9.60 10.46
C GLN A 148 -11.49 -10.20 10.76
#